data_AF-A0A961HC29-F1
#
_entry.id   AF-A0A961HC29-F1
#
_cell.length_a   1.000
_cell.length_b   1.000
_cell.length_c   1.000
_cell.angle_alpha   90.00
_cell.angle_beta   90.00
_cell.angle_gamma   90.00
#
_symmetry.space_group_name_H-M   'P 1'
#
loop_
_entity.id
_entity.type
_entity.pdbx_description
1 polymer ?
#
loop_
_entity_poly.entity_id
_entity_poly.type
_entity_poly.pdbx_seq_one_letter_code
_entity_poly.pdbx_strand_id
1 'polypeptide(L)' 'SPPIITRGEGVHIWDSNGKRYIDGLSGLFTCQVGHGRAELAQAAA' A
#
# COMPACT_ATOMS: atom_id res chain seq x y z
N SER A 1 8.26 18.54 0.88
CA SER A 1 8.78 17.22 1.27
C SER A 1 8.05 16.15 0.48
N PRO A 2 8.64 14.96 0.26
CA PRO A 2 7.91 13.83 -0.30
C PRO A 2 6.76 13.41 0.63
N PRO A 3 5.65 12.85 0.10
CA PRO A 3 4.55 12.36 0.91
C PRO A 3 4.98 11.18 1.76
N ILE A 4 4.54 11.14 3.02
CA ILE A 4 4.73 9.98 3.91
C ILE A 4 3.52 9.08 3.72
N ILE A 5 3.73 7.88 3.17
CA ILE A 5 2.66 6.90 2.98
C ILE A 5 2.40 6.16 4.29
N THR A 6 1.13 6.11 4.72
CA THR A 6 0.73 5.55 6.04
C THR A 6 -0.24 4.38 5.95
N ARG A 7 -0.89 4.19 4.80
CA ARG A 7 -1.83 3.08 4.56
C ARG A 7 -1.76 2.64 3.11
N GLY A 8 -2.00 1.35 2.87
CA GLY A 8 -2.26 0.77 1.56
C GLY A 8 -3.36 -0.28 1.62
N GLU A 9 -4.17 -0.37 0.56
CA GLU A 9 -5.27 -1.32 0.42
C GLU A 9 -5.56 -1.55 -1.07
N GLY A 10 -5.40 -2.79 -1.53
CA GLY A 10 -5.51 -3.13 -2.94
C GLY A 10 -4.51 -2.31 -3.76
N VAL A 11 -5.00 -1.62 -4.80
CA VAL A 11 -4.18 -0.75 -5.69
C VAL A 11 -4.01 0.68 -5.16
N HIS A 12 -4.51 1.00 -3.97
CA HIS A 12 -4.49 2.35 -3.42
C HIS A 12 -3.52 2.51 -2.26
N ILE A 13 -2.93 3.71 -2.16
CA ILE A 13 -2.13 4.15 -1.02
C ILE A 13 -2.60 5.52 -0.54
N TRP A 14 -2.39 5.82 0.74
CA TRP A 14 -2.74 7.10 1.35
C TRP A 14 -1.52 7.73 2.02
N ASP A 15 -1.34 9.04 1.80
CA ASP A 15 -0.37 9.80 2.56
C ASP A 15 -0.89 10.19 3.95
N SER A 16 -0.02 10.75 4.79
CA SER A 16 -0.34 11.22 6.14
C SER A 16 -1.36 12.35 6.19
N ASN A 17 -1.69 12.99 5.07
CA ASN A 17 -2.73 14.02 4.96
C ASN A 17 -4.06 13.43 4.48
N GLY A 18 -4.14 12.11 4.30
CA GLY A 18 -5.34 11.41 3.85
C GLY A 18 -5.57 11.46 2.34
N LYS A 19 -4.65 12.01 1.54
CA LYS A 19 -4.80 12.01 0.08
C LYS A 19 -4.55 10.60 -0.45
N ARG A 20 -5.48 10.13 -1.30
CA ARG A 20 -5.44 8.81 -1.92
C ARG A 20 -4.76 8.86 -3.29
N TYR A 21 -3.96 7.85 -3.58
CA TYR A 21 -3.26 7.66 -4.85
C TYR A 21 -3.52 6.25 -5.37
N ILE A 22 -3.37 6.08 -6.69
CA ILE A 22 -3.21 4.76 -7.30
C ILE A 22 -1.72 4.42 -7.27
N ASP A 23 -1.38 3.25 -6.76
CA ASP A 23 -0.04 2.68 -6.86
C ASP A 23 0.12 1.98 -8.20
N GLY A 24 0.63 2.73 -9.19
CA GLY A 24 0.85 2.22 -10.55
C GLY A 24 2.08 1.32 -10.72
N LEU A 25 2.88 1.13 -9.67
CA LEU A 25 4.11 0.34 -9.71
C LEU A 25 4.05 -0.91 -8.82
N SER A 26 2.94 -1.11 -8.10
CA SER A 26 2.84 -2.13 -7.05
C SER A 26 3.98 -2.00 -6.03
N GLY A 27 4.18 -0.79 -5.49
CA GLY A 27 5.29 -0.40 -4.64
C GLY A 27 6.55 -0.19 -5.48
N LEU A 28 7.59 -0.96 -5.19
CA LEU A 28 8.75 -1.10 -6.07
C LEU A 28 8.69 -2.47 -6.74
N PHE A 29 7.58 -2.75 -7.43
CA PHE A 29 7.31 -4.02 -8.13
C PHE A 29 7.15 -5.24 -7.21
N THR A 30 6.79 -5.03 -5.94
CA THR A 30 6.74 -6.07 -4.91
C THR A 30 5.33 -6.46 -4.47
N CYS A 31 4.33 -5.62 -4.72
CA CYS A 31 2.98 -5.77 -4.17
C CYS A 31 1.94 -6.16 -5.24
N GLN A 32 2.24 -7.17 -6.06
CA GLN A 32 1.41 -7.54 -7.22
C GLN A 32 -0.02 -7.97 -6.86
N VAL A 33 -0.22 -8.49 -5.65
CA VAL A 33 -1.55 -8.86 -5.12
C VAL A 33 -2.22 -7.73 -4.33
N GLY A 34 -1.65 -6.52 -4.38
CA GLY A 34 -2.12 -5.34 -3.68
C GLY A 34 -1.67 -5.26 -2.22
N HIS A 35 -1.84 -4.08 -1.64
CA HIS A 35 -1.50 -3.77 -0.25
C HIS A 35 -2.57 -4.26 0.74
N GLY A 36 -2.19 -4.44 2.00
CA GLY A 36 -3.14 -4.65 3.11
C GLY A 36 -3.81 -6.03 3.16
N ARG A 37 -3.17 -7.07 2.60
CA ARG A 37 -3.72 -8.44 2.60
C ARG A 37 -3.59 -9.08 3.99
N ALA A 38 -4.67 -9.06 4.77
CA ALA A 38 -4.71 -9.62 6.13
C ALA A 38 -4.31 -11.11 6.15
N GLU A 39 -4.73 -11.90 5.16
CA GLU A 39 -4.36 -13.32 5.00
C GLU A 39 -2.84 -13.53 4.92
N LEU A 40 -2.12 -12.65 4.20
CA LEU A 40 -0.66 -12.73 4.07
C LEU A 40 0.04 -12.31 5.36
N ALA A 41 -0.48 -11.28 6.05
CA ALA A 41 0.05 -10.87 7.34
C ALA A 41 -0.13 -11.96 8.40
N GLN A 42 -1.28 -12.65 8.40
CA GLN A 42 -1.55 -13.76 9.30
C GLN A 42 -0.62 -14.95 9.03
N ALA A 43 -0.32 -15.25 7.76
CA ALA A 43 0.59 -16.32 7.40
C ALA A 43 2.07 -16.05 7.76
N ALA A 44 2.45 -14.78 7.94
CA ALA A 44 3.82 -14.35 8.24
C ALA A 44 4.09 -14.12 9.73
N ALA A 45 3.06 -14.15 10.59
CA ALA A 45 3.15 -13.95 12.03
C ALA A 45 3.65 -15.21 12.76
#